data_AF-A0A3B8VYZ1-F1
#
_entry.id   AF-A0A3B8VYZ1-F1
#
_cell.length_a   1.000
_cell.length_b   1.000
_cell.length_c   1.000
_cell.angle_alpha   90.00
_cell.angle_beta   90.00
_cell.angle_gamma   90.00
#
_symmetry.space_group_name_H-M   'P 1'
#
loop_
_entity.id
_entity.type
_entity.pdbx_description
1 polymer ?
#
loop_
_entity_poly.entity_id
_entity_poly.type
_entity_poly.pdbx_seq_one_letter_code
_entity_poly.pdbx_strand_id
1 'polypeptide(L)'
;MFFEGVVLKYNRLGTSDIEVSEFTLGCWPFAGGTVWGDQDDADSIAAVHASLDAGINFFDTAEGYGAGKSEEVLGKALKGRRDQAVIVTKVGDSHLSPDDVRNSCERSLSRMGTDYIDLYLIHWPNHEIPIADTMGALQGLVDEGKVRALGVCNFGVQDLSDLLEVGHIEVNQLPYSLLWRPIEYEIFPKCRQNNIGLMTYSPLMQGLLTGRYANADEVPDGIARSRHFASTRPQAMHGQQGMEEELFEVIARYGEVCQRIGQ
;
A
#
# COMPACT_ATOMS: atom_id res chain seq x y z
N MET A 1 -0.69 14.43 24.91
CA MET A 1 0.17 15.54 24.47
C MET A 1 0.24 15.41 22.95
N PHE A 2 -0.72 16.01 22.25
CA PHE A 2 -0.73 16.01 20.79
C PHE A 2 0.35 17.00 20.33
N PHE A 3 1.09 16.64 19.28
CA PHE A 3 2.17 17.45 18.72
C PHE A 3 1.68 18.87 18.41
N GLU A 4 1.96 19.83 19.28
CA GLU A 4 1.78 21.25 18.98
C GLU A 4 2.77 21.62 17.87
N GLY A 5 2.25 21.97 16.68
CA GLY A 5 3.03 22.57 15.60
C GLY A 5 3.18 21.76 14.31
N VAL A 6 2.73 20.51 14.24
CA VAL A 6 2.71 19.74 12.97
C VAL A 6 1.32 19.80 12.36
N VAL A 7 1.16 20.59 11.30
CA VAL A 7 -0.05 20.61 10.49
C VAL A 7 0.00 19.43 9.53
N LEU A 8 -0.95 18.50 9.64
CA LEU A 8 -1.11 17.40 8.68
C LEU A 8 -1.39 17.98 7.29
N LYS A 9 -0.57 17.62 6.30
CA LYS A 9 -0.78 18.04 4.92
C LYS A 9 -1.76 17.11 4.23
N TYR A 10 -2.53 17.69 3.32
CA TYR A 10 -3.38 16.97 2.39
C TYR A 10 -2.87 17.19 0.97
N ASN A 11 -2.95 16.14 0.16
CA ASN A 11 -2.52 16.12 -1.23
C ASN A 11 -3.69 15.66 -2.10
N ARG A 12 -3.75 16.15 -3.34
CA ARG A 12 -4.67 15.59 -4.32
C ARG A 12 -4.17 14.24 -4.80
N LEU A 13 -5.08 13.28 -4.94
CA LEU A 13 -4.80 11.94 -5.43
C LEU A 13 -4.65 11.96 -6.94
N GLY A 14 -3.40 11.99 -7.43
CA GLY A 14 -3.11 12.12 -8.86
C GLY A 14 -3.71 13.40 -9.45
N THR A 15 -4.49 13.24 -10.51
CA THR A 15 -5.26 14.29 -11.19
C THR A 15 -6.70 14.41 -10.71
N SER A 16 -7.18 13.50 -9.86
CA SER A 16 -8.55 13.51 -9.32
C SER A 16 -8.83 14.70 -8.38
N ASP A 17 -10.09 14.86 -8.00
CA ASP A 17 -10.55 15.86 -7.01
C ASP A 17 -10.51 15.34 -5.56
N ILE A 18 -10.00 14.13 -5.34
CA ILE A 18 -9.95 13.49 -4.02
C ILE A 18 -8.75 14.02 -3.24
N GLU A 19 -8.98 14.58 -2.05
CA GLU A 19 -7.93 15.01 -1.13
C GLU A 19 -7.64 13.94 -0.07
N VAL A 20 -6.36 13.58 0.06
CA VAL A 20 -5.88 12.54 0.99
C VAL A 20 -4.81 13.10 1.91
N SER A 21 -4.80 12.65 3.17
CA SER A 21 -3.73 12.94 4.11
C SER A 21 -2.38 12.43 3.59
N GLU A 22 -1.28 13.13 3.89
CA GLU A 22 0.09 12.74 3.52
C GLU A 22 0.49 11.37 4.10
N PHE A 23 -0.17 10.94 5.18
CA PHE A 23 -0.05 9.59 5.74
C PHE A 23 -1.31 8.77 5.46
N THR A 24 -1.11 7.48 5.21
CA THR A 24 -2.15 6.47 5.01
C THR A 24 -2.07 5.44 6.12
N LEU A 25 -3.22 5.01 6.66
CA LEU A 25 -3.26 3.84 7.52
C LEU A 25 -3.35 2.57 6.67
N GLY A 26 -2.27 1.78 6.66
CA GLY A 26 -2.25 0.45 6.05
C GLY A 26 -2.97 -0.56 6.94
N CYS A 27 -4.03 -1.17 6.42
CA CYS A 27 -4.95 -2.02 7.17
C CYS A 27 -4.60 -3.52 7.11
N TRP A 28 -3.51 -3.91 6.43
CA TRP A 28 -3.11 -5.32 6.33
C TRP A 28 -3.04 -6.06 7.69
N PRO A 29 -2.54 -5.45 8.79
CA PRO A 29 -2.57 -6.09 10.10
C PRO A 29 -3.97 -6.47 10.60
N PHE A 30 -5.04 -5.80 10.17
CA PHE A 30 -6.41 -6.09 10.61
C PHE A 30 -6.87 -7.49 10.21
N ALA A 31 -6.21 -8.10 9.21
CA ALA A 31 -6.44 -9.47 8.80
C ALA A 31 -5.97 -10.51 9.84
N GLY A 32 -5.00 -10.15 10.70
CA GLY A 32 -4.32 -11.11 11.57
C GLY A 32 -3.71 -12.29 10.79
N GLY A 33 -3.84 -13.48 11.35
CA GLY A 33 -3.49 -14.74 10.70
C GLY A 33 -2.00 -15.05 10.74
N THR A 34 -1.52 -15.84 9.78
CA THR A 34 -0.13 -16.35 9.81
C THR A 34 0.93 -15.27 9.67
N VAL A 35 0.57 -14.11 9.09
CA VAL A 35 1.51 -13.00 8.87
C VAL A 35 1.62 -12.10 10.10
N TRP A 36 0.49 -11.76 10.72
CA TRP A 36 0.43 -10.76 11.79
C TRP A 36 0.11 -11.33 13.18
N GLY A 37 -0.10 -12.64 13.27
CA GLY A 37 -0.58 -13.30 14.49
C GLY A 37 -2.04 -12.99 14.79
N ASP A 38 -2.46 -13.33 16.01
CA ASP A 38 -3.79 -12.99 16.50
C ASP A 38 -3.92 -11.47 16.66
N GLN A 39 -5.03 -10.91 16.19
CA GLN A 39 -5.31 -9.48 16.22
C GLN A 39 -6.72 -9.27 16.75
N ASP A 40 -6.89 -8.32 17.66
CA ASP A 40 -8.22 -7.92 18.16
C ASP A 40 -8.83 -6.89 17.20
N ASP A 41 -10.06 -7.16 16.74
CA ASP A 41 -10.84 -6.21 15.93
C ASP A 41 -10.99 -4.87 16.69
N ALA A 42 -11.08 -4.88 18.03
CA ALA A 42 -11.24 -3.68 18.84
C ALA A 42 -10.03 -2.73 18.75
N ASP A 43 -8.81 -3.27 18.76
CA ASP A 43 -7.58 -2.49 18.62
C ASP A 43 -7.47 -1.89 17.22
N SER A 44 -7.85 -2.67 16.20
CA SER A 44 -7.89 -2.22 14.81
C SER A 44 -8.89 -1.07 14.61
N ILE A 45 -10.08 -1.19 15.18
CA ILE A 45 -11.11 -0.15 15.15
C ILE A 45 -10.64 1.10 15.90
N ALA A 46 -10.03 0.94 17.08
CA ALA A 46 -9.48 2.04 17.85
C ALA A 46 -8.38 2.78 17.08
N ALA A 47 -7.53 2.07 16.32
CA ALA A 47 -6.52 2.66 15.46
C ALA A 47 -7.14 3.51 14.33
N VAL A 48 -8.20 3.01 13.67
CA VAL A 48 -8.94 3.78 12.65
C VAL A 48 -9.53 5.06 13.25
N HIS A 49 -10.16 4.98 14.43
CA HIS A 49 -10.72 6.15 15.09
C HIS A 49 -9.65 7.16 15.48
N ALA A 50 -8.53 6.70 16.05
CA ALA A 50 -7.40 7.56 16.39
C ALA A 50 -6.80 8.23 15.14
N SER A 51 -6.72 7.53 14.01
CA SER A 51 -6.30 8.10 12.72
C SER A 51 -7.24 9.23 12.27
N LEU A 52 -8.55 8.99 12.25
CA LEU A 52 -9.53 10.02 11.87
C LEU A 52 -9.47 11.22 12.81
N ASP A 53 -9.37 10.99 14.11
CA ASP A 53 -9.32 12.04 15.13
C ASP A 53 -8.01 12.86 15.05
N ALA A 54 -6.95 12.28 14.49
CA ALA A 54 -5.69 12.95 14.14
C ALA A 54 -5.70 13.60 12.74
N GLY A 55 -6.81 13.51 11.99
CA GLY A 55 -6.98 14.05 10.65
C GLY A 55 -6.55 13.13 9.51
N ILE A 56 -6.01 11.93 9.79
CA ILE A 56 -5.68 10.96 8.74
C ILE A 56 -6.99 10.42 8.17
N ASN A 57 -7.26 10.73 6.90
CA ASN A 57 -8.48 10.32 6.21
C ASN A 57 -8.24 9.15 5.25
N PHE A 58 -6.99 8.75 5.00
CA PHE A 58 -6.66 7.81 3.93
C PHE A 58 -6.37 6.40 4.48
N PHE A 59 -7.13 5.40 4.02
CA PHE A 59 -7.09 4.02 4.53
C PHE A 59 -6.87 3.02 3.39
N ASP A 60 -5.83 2.18 3.50
CA ASP A 60 -5.46 1.20 2.48
C ASP A 60 -5.71 -0.23 2.96
N THR A 61 -6.61 -0.94 2.26
CA THR A 61 -6.93 -2.37 2.48
C THR A 61 -6.87 -3.13 1.15
N ALA A 62 -7.19 -4.42 1.13
CA ALA A 62 -7.32 -5.23 -0.08
C ALA A 62 -8.20 -6.46 0.19
N GLU A 63 -8.86 -6.99 -0.85
CA GLU A 63 -9.62 -8.24 -0.71
C GLU A 63 -8.71 -9.43 -0.33
N GLY A 64 -7.43 -9.37 -0.70
CA GLY A 64 -6.45 -10.40 -0.37
C GLY A 64 -6.03 -10.40 1.10
N TYR A 65 -6.28 -9.32 1.85
CA TYR A 65 -5.88 -9.21 3.25
C TYR A 65 -6.83 -10.01 4.14
N GLY A 66 -6.41 -11.25 4.45
CA GLY A 66 -7.21 -12.20 5.22
C GLY A 66 -8.49 -12.61 4.49
N ALA A 67 -8.44 -12.75 3.15
CA ALA A 67 -9.59 -13.08 2.31
C ALA A 67 -10.81 -12.17 2.52
N GLY A 68 -10.56 -10.87 2.72
CA GLY A 68 -11.56 -9.83 2.94
C GLY A 68 -11.74 -9.42 4.40
N LYS A 69 -11.14 -10.13 5.35
CA LYS A 69 -11.24 -9.80 6.79
C LYS A 69 -10.84 -8.35 7.10
N SER A 70 -9.77 -7.84 6.48
CA SER A 70 -9.35 -6.44 6.65
C SER A 70 -10.42 -5.44 6.19
N GLU A 71 -11.09 -5.73 5.07
CA GLU A 71 -12.19 -4.91 4.56
C GLU A 71 -13.39 -4.90 5.52
N GLU A 72 -13.75 -6.07 6.09
CA GLU A 72 -14.82 -6.18 7.08
C GLU A 72 -14.52 -5.37 8.35
N VAL A 73 -13.29 -5.44 8.87
CA VAL A 73 -12.88 -4.69 10.07
C VAL A 73 -12.89 -3.20 9.80
N LEU A 74 -12.35 -2.76 8.66
CA LEU A 74 -12.39 -1.35 8.27
C LEU A 74 -13.83 -0.85 8.11
N GLY A 75 -14.72 -1.63 7.49
CA GLY A 75 -16.13 -1.32 7.36
C GLY A 75 -16.84 -1.14 8.70
N LYS A 76 -16.58 -2.04 9.67
CA LYS A 76 -17.07 -1.89 11.05
C LYS A 76 -16.58 -0.60 11.69
N ALA A 77 -15.30 -0.27 11.51
CA ALA A 77 -14.68 0.92 12.10
C ALA A 77 -15.27 2.23 11.55
N LEU A 78 -15.62 2.26 10.27
CA LEU A 78 -16.13 3.43 9.55
C LEU A 78 -17.65 3.60 9.60
N LYS A 79 -18.38 2.71 10.28
CA LYS A 79 -19.84 2.82 10.42
C LYS A 79 -20.23 4.18 11.03
N GLY A 80 -20.98 4.98 10.27
CA GLY A 80 -21.40 6.33 10.67
C GLY A 80 -20.32 7.41 10.52
N ARG A 81 -19.15 7.09 9.95
CA ARG A 81 -18.03 8.00 9.65
C ARG A 81 -17.47 7.83 8.23
N ARG A 82 -18.22 7.17 7.32
CA ARG A 82 -17.75 6.83 5.96
C ARG A 82 -17.31 8.05 5.15
N ASP A 83 -18.01 9.17 5.34
CA ASP A 83 -17.77 10.47 4.70
C ASP A 83 -16.46 11.14 5.17
N GLN A 84 -15.90 10.70 6.29
CA GLN A 84 -14.62 11.20 6.82
C GLN A 84 -13.41 10.42 6.27
N ALA A 85 -13.64 9.35 5.51
CA ALA A 85 -12.60 8.45 5.04
C ALA A 85 -12.52 8.42 3.51
N VAL A 86 -11.31 8.30 3.00
CA VAL A 86 -10.96 7.92 1.63
C VAL A 86 -10.44 6.49 1.69
N ILE A 87 -11.16 5.56 1.06
CA ILE A 87 -10.83 4.14 1.11
C ILE A 87 -10.16 3.70 -0.19
N VAL A 88 -8.98 3.09 -0.05
CA VAL A 88 -8.33 2.29 -1.07
C VAL A 88 -8.58 0.81 -0.81
N THR A 89 -9.07 0.09 -1.82
CA THR A 89 -8.99 -1.37 -1.85
C THR A 89 -8.41 -1.85 -3.17
N LYS A 90 -8.15 -3.15 -3.28
CA LYS A 90 -7.41 -3.74 -4.40
C LYS A 90 -8.04 -5.05 -4.86
N VAL A 91 -8.17 -5.21 -6.16
CA VAL A 91 -8.54 -6.48 -6.81
C VAL A 91 -7.30 -7.35 -7.00
N GLY A 92 -7.43 -8.64 -6.70
CA GLY A 92 -6.37 -9.62 -6.91
C GLY A 92 -6.08 -9.88 -8.39
N ASP A 93 -4.84 -10.25 -8.69
CA ASP A 93 -4.35 -10.62 -10.03
C ASP A 93 -5.13 -11.80 -10.64
N SER A 94 -5.60 -12.73 -9.83
CA SER A 94 -6.47 -13.83 -10.27
C SER A 94 -7.89 -13.42 -10.61
N HIS A 95 -8.28 -12.16 -10.39
CA HIS A 95 -9.64 -11.65 -10.57
C HIS A 95 -9.70 -10.51 -11.61
N LEU A 96 -8.75 -10.45 -12.56
CA LEU A 96 -8.68 -9.37 -13.55
C LEU A 96 -9.50 -9.62 -14.83
N SER A 97 -10.25 -10.73 -14.89
CA SER A 97 -11.24 -10.92 -15.96
C SER A 97 -12.40 -9.93 -15.77
N PRO A 98 -13.09 -9.48 -16.83
CA PRO A 98 -14.12 -8.45 -16.69
C PRO A 98 -15.21 -8.77 -15.66
N ASP A 99 -15.70 -10.02 -15.66
CA ASP A 99 -16.71 -10.48 -14.71
C ASP A 99 -16.15 -10.60 -13.28
N ASP A 100 -14.91 -11.07 -13.14
CA ASP A 100 -14.28 -11.22 -11.82
C ASP A 100 -13.95 -9.87 -11.18
N VAL A 101 -13.54 -8.87 -11.96
CA VAL A 101 -13.31 -7.50 -11.48
C VAL A 101 -14.60 -6.95 -10.88
N ARG A 102 -15.71 -7.09 -11.59
CA ARG A 102 -17.04 -6.65 -11.14
C ARG A 102 -17.45 -7.39 -9.87
N ASN A 103 -17.36 -8.72 -9.88
CA ASN A 103 -17.72 -9.56 -8.72
C ASN A 103 -16.86 -9.23 -7.49
N SER A 104 -15.57 -8.95 -7.68
CA SER A 104 -14.64 -8.57 -6.61
C SER A 104 -14.97 -7.20 -6.02
N CYS A 105 -15.35 -6.24 -6.88
CA CYS A 105 -15.82 -4.93 -6.43
C CYS A 105 -17.07 -5.05 -5.53
N GLU A 106 -18.08 -5.80 -5.98
CA GLU A 106 -19.32 -6.03 -5.20
C GLU A 106 -19.03 -6.68 -3.83
N ARG A 107 -18.14 -7.67 -3.79
CA ARG A 107 -17.74 -8.30 -2.52
C ARG A 107 -17.04 -7.31 -1.60
N SER A 108 -16.15 -6.49 -2.14
CA SER A 108 -15.42 -5.47 -1.38
C SER A 108 -16.36 -4.42 -0.79
N LEU A 109 -17.29 -3.89 -1.61
CA LEU A 109 -18.35 -2.97 -1.19
C LEU A 109 -19.22 -3.58 -0.06
N SER A 110 -19.65 -4.82 -0.24
CA SER A 110 -20.46 -5.56 0.73
C SER A 110 -19.73 -5.75 2.07
N ARG A 111 -18.47 -6.20 2.06
CA ARG A 111 -17.65 -6.37 3.27
C ARG A 111 -17.46 -5.06 4.03
N MET A 112 -17.18 -3.98 3.30
CA MET A 112 -16.98 -2.66 3.89
C MET A 112 -18.29 -1.96 4.30
N GLY A 113 -19.45 -2.45 3.83
CA GLY A 113 -20.75 -1.85 4.09
C GLY A 113 -20.89 -0.44 3.52
N THR A 114 -20.38 -0.21 2.31
CA THR A 114 -20.39 1.08 1.59
C THR A 114 -20.84 0.88 0.15
N ASP A 115 -21.41 1.92 -0.45
CA ASP A 115 -21.90 1.89 -1.84
C ASP A 115 -20.83 2.32 -2.87
N TYR A 116 -19.70 2.86 -2.39
CA TYR A 116 -18.58 3.30 -3.23
C TYR A 116 -17.20 3.09 -2.59
N ILE A 117 -16.21 2.92 -3.46
CA ILE A 117 -14.76 2.90 -3.20
C ILE A 117 -14.15 4.19 -3.75
N ASP A 118 -13.30 4.86 -2.98
CA ASP A 118 -12.67 6.10 -3.45
C ASP A 118 -11.55 5.82 -4.45
N LEU A 119 -10.71 4.82 -4.20
CA LEU A 119 -9.64 4.40 -5.10
C LEU A 119 -9.59 2.87 -5.19
N TYR A 120 -9.72 2.32 -6.39
CA TYR A 120 -9.63 0.89 -6.63
C TYR A 120 -8.37 0.53 -7.41
N LEU A 121 -7.55 -0.36 -6.86
CA LEU A 121 -6.25 -0.73 -7.44
C LEU A 121 -6.28 -2.12 -8.06
N ILE A 122 -5.59 -2.29 -9.19
CA ILE A 122 -5.06 -3.60 -9.56
C ILE A 122 -3.90 -3.92 -8.61
N HIS A 123 -3.98 -5.01 -7.83
CA HIS A 123 -2.98 -5.31 -6.79
C HIS A 123 -1.64 -5.79 -7.36
N TRP A 124 -1.68 -6.60 -8.42
CA TRP A 124 -0.52 -7.06 -9.18
C TRP A 124 -0.93 -7.22 -10.65
N PRO A 125 -0.02 -6.97 -11.61
CA PRO A 125 -0.32 -7.21 -13.02
C PRO A 125 -0.55 -8.70 -13.29
N ASN A 126 -1.50 -9.00 -14.18
CA ASN A 126 -1.71 -10.34 -14.73
C ASN A 126 -1.53 -10.27 -16.25
N HIS A 127 -0.54 -10.99 -16.78
CA HIS A 127 -0.21 -10.97 -18.22
C HIS A 127 -0.98 -12.01 -19.03
N GLU A 128 -1.79 -12.86 -18.39
CA GLU A 128 -2.66 -13.81 -19.08
C GLU A 128 -3.95 -13.15 -19.61
N ILE A 129 -4.30 -11.99 -19.06
CA ILE A 129 -5.52 -11.25 -19.40
C ILE A 129 -5.12 -9.94 -20.08
N PRO A 130 -5.65 -9.61 -21.27
CA PRO A 130 -5.38 -8.32 -21.90
C PRO A 130 -5.76 -7.16 -20.98
N ILE A 131 -4.81 -6.26 -20.71
CA ILE A 131 -5.04 -5.13 -19.79
C ILE A 131 -6.23 -4.24 -20.22
N ALA A 132 -6.52 -4.17 -21.53
CA ALA A 132 -7.67 -3.46 -22.07
C ALA A 132 -9.01 -4.02 -21.53
N ASP A 133 -9.13 -5.33 -21.37
CA ASP A 133 -10.35 -5.98 -20.88
C ASP A 133 -10.55 -5.64 -19.39
N THR A 134 -9.48 -5.69 -18.60
CA THR A 134 -9.48 -5.31 -17.19
C THR A 134 -9.82 -3.83 -17.01
N MET A 135 -9.17 -2.94 -17.78
CA MET A 135 -9.40 -1.50 -17.72
C MET A 135 -10.82 -1.12 -18.17
N GLY A 136 -11.37 -1.82 -19.17
CA GLY A 136 -12.77 -1.63 -19.57
C GLY A 136 -13.76 -1.96 -18.45
N ALA A 137 -13.53 -3.06 -17.72
CA ALA A 137 -14.36 -3.43 -16.57
C ALA A 137 -14.23 -2.44 -15.41
N LEU A 138 -13.00 -1.99 -15.10
CA LEU A 138 -12.74 -0.98 -14.08
C LEU A 138 -13.39 0.36 -14.43
N GLN A 139 -13.30 0.81 -15.69
CA GLN A 139 -13.97 2.02 -16.16
C GLN A 139 -15.50 1.90 -16.04
N GLY A 140 -16.07 0.73 -16.35
CA GLY A 140 -17.49 0.49 -16.14
C GLY A 140 -17.93 0.65 -14.67
N LEU A 141 -17.09 0.27 -13.71
CA LEU A 141 -17.35 0.51 -12.28
C LEU A 141 -17.28 1.99 -11.90
N VAL A 142 -16.45 2.77 -12.58
CA VAL A 142 -16.40 4.23 -12.44
C VAL A 142 -17.67 4.87 -12.99
N ASP A 143 -18.09 4.46 -14.19
CA ASP A 143 -19.30 4.96 -14.84
C ASP A 143 -20.57 4.65 -14.02
N GLU A 144 -20.57 3.53 -13.28
CA GLU A 144 -21.63 3.15 -12.33
C GLU A 144 -21.58 3.90 -10.99
N GLY A 145 -20.54 4.69 -10.73
CA GLY A 145 -20.34 5.41 -9.47
C GLY A 145 -19.91 4.54 -8.29
N LYS A 146 -19.58 3.26 -8.53
CA LYS A 146 -19.08 2.33 -7.49
C LYS A 146 -17.62 2.59 -7.13
N VAL A 147 -16.86 3.15 -8.06
CA VAL A 147 -15.45 3.51 -7.88
C VAL A 147 -15.26 4.96 -8.32
N ARG A 148 -14.54 5.77 -7.54
CA ARG A 148 -14.31 7.17 -7.89
C ARG A 148 -13.02 7.39 -8.69
N ALA A 149 -11.97 6.63 -8.37
CA ALA A 149 -10.67 6.71 -9.03
C ALA A 149 -10.05 5.32 -9.19
N LEU A 150 -9.18 5.18 -10.19
CA LEU A 150 -8.46 3.96 -10.50
C LEU A 150 -6.97 4.12 -10.19
N GLY A 151 -6.33 3.03 -9.81
CA GLY A 151 -4.88 2.98 -9.65
C GLY A 151 -4.34 1.57 -9.90
N VAL A 152 -3.04 1.42 -9.72
CA VAL A 152 -2.36 0.13 -9.79
C VAL A 152 -1.38 -0.02 -8.64
N CYS A 153 -0.95 -1.26 -8.39
CA CYS A 153 0.08 -1.59 -7.43
C CYS A 153 1.06 -2.55 -8.11
N ASN A 154 2.36 -2.35 -7.87
CA ASN A 154 3.45 -3.18 -8.41
C ASN A 154 3.62 -3.17 -9.93
N PHE A 155 3.15 -2.14 -10.62
CA PHE A 155 3.34 -2.02 -12.07
C PHE A 155 4.75 -1.52 -12.38
N GLY A 156 5.50 -2.32 -13.15
CA GLY A 156 6.79 -1.94 -13.68
C GLY A 156 6.68 -0.98 -14.88
N VAL A 157 7.81 -0.67 -15.51
CA VAL A 157 7.84 0.23 -16.67
C VAL A 157 7.00 -0.33 -17.82
N GLN A 158 7.11 -1.62 -18.12
CA GLN A 158 6.38 -2.24 -19.24
C GLN A 158 4.88 -2.30 -18.96
N ASP A 159 4.46 -2.83 -17.81
CA ASP A 159 3.04 -2.91 -17.43
C ASP A 159 2.38 -1.53 -17.46
N LEU A 160 3.11 -0.51 -16.98
CA LEU A 160 2.64 0.86 -17.02
C LEU A 160 2.60 1.43 -18.43
N SER A 161 3.47 1.01 -19.37
CA SER A 161 3.34 1.38 -20.79
C SER A 161 2.03 0.86 -21.33
N ASP A 162 1.81 -0.44 -21.16
CA ASP A 162 0.71 -1.16 -21.80
C ASP A 162 -0.64 -0.65 -21.29
N LEU A 163 -0.73 -0.36 -19.99
CA LEU A 163 -1.91 0.28 -19.39
C LEU A 163 -2.16 1.67 -19.96
N LEU A 164 -1.13 2.49 -20.13
CA LEU A 164 -1.26 3.88 -20.61
C LEU A 164 -1.69 3.97 -22.08
N GLU A 165 -1.57 2.89 -22.86
CA GLU A 165 -2.11 2.82 -24.22
C GLU A 165 -3.64 2.72 -24.23
N VAL A 166 -4.25 2.25 -23.14
CA VAL A 166 -5.69 1.93 -23.08
C VAL A 166 -6.45 2.73 -22.04
N GLY A 167 -5.77 3.44 -21.13
CA GLY A 167 -6.44 4.21 -20.10
C GLY A 167 -5.51 5.07 -19.25
N HIS A 168 -6.08 5.66 -18.21
CA HIS A 168 -5.39 6.48 -17.21
C HIS A 168 -5.62 5.93 -15.80
N ILE A 169 -4.68 6.17 -14.91
CA ILE A 169 -4.75 5.82 -13.50
C ILE A 169 -4.18 6.96 -12.66
N GLU A 170 -4.69 7.12 -11.44
CA GLU A 170 -4.29 8.22 -10.56
C GLU A 170 -3.01 7.93 -9.80
N VAL A 171 -2.78 6.67 -9.42
CA VAL A 171 -1.62 6.28 -8.61
C VAL A 171 -1.04 4.93 -8.99
N ASN A 172 0.28 4.79 -8.83
CA ASN A 172 0.97 3.50 -8.77
C ASN A 172 1.53 3.28 -7.36
N GLN A 173 1.05 2.23 -6.67
CA GLN A 173 1.50 1.87 -5.34
C GLN A 173 2.73 0.94 -5.42
N LEU A 174 3.85 1.33 -4.82
CA LEU A 174 5.14 0.64 -4.99
C LEU A 174 5.94 0.54 -3.68
N PRO A 175 6.82 -0.47 -3.54
CA PRO A 175 7.74 -0.52 -2.42
C PRO A 175 8.77 0.60 -2.57
N TYR A 176 8.93 1.42 -1.54
CA TYR A 176 9.94 2.47 -1.53
C TYR A 176 10.37 2.80 -0.11
N SER A 177 11.68 2.80 0.11
CA SER A 177 12.29 3.15 1.40
C SER A 177 13.72 3.62 1.17
N LEU A 178 14.38 4.10 2.23
CA LEU A 178 15.80 4.47 2.14
C LEU A 178 16.71 3.31 1.70
N LEU A 179 16.31 2.06 1.96
CA LEU A 179 17.05 0.84 1.58
C LEU A 179 16.51 0.18 0.29
N TRP A 180 15.39 0.65 -0.25
CA TRP A 180 14.77 0.10 -1.45
C TRP A 180 14.34 1.22 -2.38
N ARG A 181 15.24 1.58 -3.30
CA ARG A 181 15.10 2.73 -4.21
C ARG A 181 15.08 2.40 -5.72
N PRO A 182 14.83 1.14 -6.18
CA PRO A 182 14.93 0.83 -7.62
C PRO A 182 13.91 1.58 -8.48
N ILE A 183 12.79 2.02 -7.89
CA ILE A 183 11.74 2.75 -8.61
C ILE A 183 12.19 4.13 -9.11
N GLU A 184 13.28 4.70 -8.56
CA GLU A 184 13.77 6.04 -8.92
C GLU A 184 14.32 6.15 -10.34
N TYR A 185 14.79 5.04 -10.92
CA TYR A 185 15.50 5.06 -12.20
C TYR A 185 14.55 5.27 -13.38
N GLU A 186 13.48 4.47 -13.46
CA GLU A 186 12.60 4.46 -14.64
C GLU A 186 11.12 4.61 -14.29
N ILE A 187 10.66 3.99 -13.21
CA ILE A 187 9.23 3.98 -12.85
C ILE A 187 8.79 5.37 -12.36
N PHE A 188 9.57 5.99 -11.46
CA PHE A 188 9.27 7.33 -10.93
C PHE A 188 9.26 8.40 -12.03
N PRO A 189 10.28 8.51 -12.92
CA PRO A 189 10.23 9.44 -14.05
C PRO A 189 9.01 9.23 -14.93
N LYS A 190 8.64 7.97 -15.21
CA LYS A 190 7.49 7.65 -16.04
C LYS A 190 6.16 8.04 -15.39
N CYS A 191 5.97 7.74 -14.10
CA CYS A 191 4.78 8.18 -13.36
C CYS A 191 4.67 9.71 -13.40
N ARG A 192 5.78 10.42 -13.16
CA ARG A 192 5.82 11.88 -13.19
C ARG A 192 5.46 12.45 -14.57
N GLN A 193 5.97 11.86 -15.65
CA GLN A 193 5.69 12.29 -17.03
C GLN A 193 4.20 12.14 -17.40
N ASN A 194 3.49 11.21 -16.77
CA ASN A 194 2.09 10.90 -17.05
C ASN A 194 1.14 11.40 -15.95
N ASN A 195 1.59 12.28 -15.04
CA ASN A 195 0.81 12.80 -13.91
C ASN A 195 0.21 11.73 -12.98
N ILE A 196 0.93 10.62 -12.83
CA ILE A 196 0.56 9.54 -11.92
C ILE A 196 1.23 9.79 -10.57
N GLY A 197 0.43 9.80 -9.50
CA GLY A 197 0.90 9.86 -8.13
C GLY A 197 1.58 8.57 -7.68
N LEU A 198 2.43 8.66 -6.66
CA LEU A 198 3.04 7.49 -6.04
C LEU A 198 2.51 7.31 -4.63
N MET A 199 2.01 6.11 -4.36
CA MET A 199 1.73 5.64 -3.01
C MET A 199 2.82 4.64 -2.64
N THR A 200 3.42 4.76 -1.46
CA THR A 200 4.56 3.91 -1.10
C THR A 200 4.20 2.98 0.06
N TYR A 201 4.63 1.72 -0.04
CA TYR A 201 4.48 0.75 1.04
C TYR A 201 5.84 0.23 1.52
N SER A 202 5.84 -0.35 2.72
CA SER A 202 7.06 -0.73 3.45
C SER A 202 8.11 0.39 3.61
N PRO A 203 7.74 1.66 3.89
CA PRO A 203 8.72 2.75 4.01
C PRO A 203 9.73 2.54 5.13
N LEU A 204 9.36 1.75 6.14
CA LEU A 204 10.21 1.40 7.29
C LEU A 204 10.92 0.04 7.16
N MET A 205 10.86 -0.60 5.99
CA MET A 205 11.49 -1.90 5.71
C MET A 205 11.18 -2.96 6.78
N GLN A 206 9.90 -3.12 7.11
CA GLN A 206 9.42 -4.11 8.10
C GLN A 206 10.12 -3.98 9.47
N GLY A 207 10.50 -2.76 9.86
CA GLY A 207 11.12 -2.46 11.15
C GLY A 207 12.63 -2.21 11.07
N LEU A 208 13.32 -2.54 9.97
CA LEU A 208 14.77 -2.31 9.85
C LEU A 208 15.15 -0.83 10.02
N LEU A 209 14.30 0.09 9.53
CA LEU A 209 14.54 1.53 9.62
C LEU A 209 13.99 2.18 10.89
N THR A 210 13.65 1.40 11.92
CA THR A 210 13.06 1.91 13.17
C THR A 210 14.04 1.95 14.35
N GLY A 211 15.24 1.38 14.19
CA GLY A 211 16.20 1.18 15.29
C GLY A 211 15.85 0.02 16.22
N ARG A 212 14.86 -0.82 15.84
CA ARG A 212 14.41 -1.98 16.64
C ARG A 212 15.46 -3.07 16.80
N TYR A 213 16.32 -3.27 15.79
CA TYR A 213 17.33 -4.34 15.76
C TYR A 213 18.71 -3.71 15.90
N ALA A 214 19.52 -4.19 16.83
CA ALA A 214 20.87 -3.67 17.07
C ALA A 214 21.90 -4.18 16.04
N ASN A 215 21.68 -5.37 15.50
CA ASN A 215 22.55 -6.03 14.52
C ASN A 215 21.75 -7.05 13.69
N ALA A 216 22.40 -7.62 12.67
CA ALA A 216 21.74 -8.52 11.72
C ALA A 216 21.21 -9.83 12.33
N ASP A 217 21.79 -10.29 13.44
CA ASP A 217 21.38 -11.54 14.09
C ASP A 217 20.07 -11.42 14.86
N GLU A 218 19.67 -10.19 15.20
CA GLU A 218 18.38 -9.91 15.84
C GLU A 218 17.23 -9.80 14.82
N VAL A 219 17.53 -9.73 13.52
CA VAL A 219 16.52 -9.60 12.48
C VAL A 219 15.84 -10.97 12.26
N PRO A 220 14.50 -11.07 12.41
CA PRO A 220 13.78 -12.31 12.19
C PRO A 220 13.96 -12.84 10.75
N ASP A 221 13.99 -14.16 10.59
CA ASP A 221 14.18 -14.82 9.29
C ASP A 221 13.16 -14.37 8.22
N GLY A 222 11.92 -14.06 8.62
CA GLY A 222 10.87 -13.55 7.73
C GLY A 222 11.19 -12.19 7.10
N ILE A 223 12.07 -11.41 7.74
CA ILE A 223 12.56 -10.12 7.26
C ILE A 223 13.94 -10.29 6.61
N ALA A 224 14.80 -11.13 7.20
CA ALA A 224 16.17 -11.39 6.77
C ALA A 224 16.28 -12.32 5.53
N ARG A 225 15.46 -12.07 4.51
CA ARG A 225 15.34 -12.92 3.31
C ARG A 225 15.67 -12.22 1.99
N SER A 226 15.92 -10.91 2.03
CA SER A 226 16.36 -10.14 0.86
C SER A 226 17.88 -10.17 0.74
N ARG A 227 18.39 -9.71 -0.41
CA ARG A 227 19.84 -9.60 -0.71
C ARG A 227 20.65 -8.74 0.27
N HIS A 228 20.01 -8.05 1.20
CA HIS A 228 20.71 -7.36 2.29
C HIS A 228 21.32 -8.36 3.28
N PHE A 229 20.83 -9.60 3.30
CA PHE A 229 21.28 -10.67 4.16
C PHE A 229 21.86 -11.83 3.34
N ALA A 230 22.68 -12.65 3.97
CA ALA A 230 23.33 -13.78 3.32
C ALA A 230 22.34 -14.87 2.92
N SER A 231 22.64 -15.54 1.81
CA SER A 231 21.88 -16.70 1.32
C SER A 231 21.81 -17.88 2.29
N THR A 232 22.62 -17.88 3.35
CA THR A 232 22.57 -18.86 4.44
C THR A 232 21.41 -18.63 5.40
N ARG A 233 20.70 -17.50 5.33
CA ARG A 233 19.50 -17.25 6.14
C ARG A 233 18.36 -18.20 5.71
N PRO A 234 17.57 -18.76 6.64
CA PRO A 234 16.62 -19.84 6.36
C PRO A 234 15.58 -19.58 5.26
N GLN A 235 15.22 -18.31 5.00
CA GLN A 235 14.19 -17.93 4.02
C GLN A 235 14.74 -17.16 2.81
N ALA A 236 16.06 -17.05 2.68
CA ALA A 236 16.67 -16.41 1.51
C ALA A 236 16.49 -17.29 0.27
N MET A 237 15.97 -16.71 -0.82
CA MET A 237 15.76 -17.40 -2.11
C MET A 237 16.82 -17.05 -3.16
N HIS A 238 17.86 -16.30 -2.78
CA HIS A 238 18.98 -15.93 -3.65
C HIS A 238 20.24 -16.74 -3.30
N GLY A 239 21.15 -16.87 -4.26
CA GLY A 239 22.46 -17.53 -4.06
C GLY A 239 23.61 -16.59 -3.68
N GLN A 240 23.32 -15.32 -3.40
CA GLN A 240 24.32 -14.26 -3.21
C GLN A 240 24.76 -14.10 -1.75
N GLN A 241 25.97 -13.56 -1.55
CA GLN A 241 26.40 -13.07 -0.23
C GLN A 241 25.52 -11.91 0.22
N GLY A 242 25.41 -11.75 1.54
CA GLY A 242 24.69 -10.64 2.16
C GLY A 242 25.56 -9.39 2.24
N MET A 243 24.94 -8.30 2.67
CA MET A 243 25.56 -7.00 2.87
C MET A 243 25.23 -6.52 4.30
N GLU A 244 25.26 -7.42 5.28
CA GLU A 244 24.79 -7.13 6.64
C GLU A 244 25.61 -6.03 7.31
N GLU A 245 26.93 -6.01 7.12
CA GLU A 245 27.80 -4.98 7.68
C GLU A 245 27.44 -3.61 7.09
N GLU A 246 27.41 -3.49 5.76
CA GLU A 246 27.07 -2.25 5.07
C GLU A 246 25.63 -1.81 5.37
N LEU A 247 24.70 -2.75 5.48
CA LEU A 247 23.31 -2.48 5.85
C LEU A 247 23.23 -1.77 7.21
N PHE A 248 23.91 -2.31 8.22
CA PHE A 248 23.85 -1.75 9.58
C PHE A 248 24.68 -0.47 9.73
N GLU A 249 25.77 -0.31 8.97
CA GLU A 249 26.45 0.98 8.84
C GLU A 249 25.53 2.06 8.27
N VAL A 250 24.79 1.75 7.20
CA VAL A 250 23.85 2.69 6.58
C VAL A 250 22.68 3.02 7.52
N ILE A 251 22.13 2.03 8.22
CA ILE A 251 21.07 2.24 9.21
C ILE A 251 21.56 3.15 10.34
N ALA A 252 22.77 2.93 10.86
CA ALA A 252 23.35 3.77 11.91
C ALA A 252 23.47 5.24 11.46
N ARG A 253 23.96 5.47 10.23
CA ARG A 253 24.05 6.81 9.63
C ARG A 253 22.69 7.48 9.46
N TYR A 254 21.65 6.72 9.10
CA TYR A 254 20.29 7.27 9.09
C TYR A 254 19.81 7.65 10.50
N GLY A 255 20.14 6.84 11.51
CA GLY A 255 19.89 7.16 12.91
C GLY A 255 20.48 8.51 13.33
N GLU A 256 21.74 8.77 12.97
CA GLU A 256 22.40 10.07 13.23
C GLU A 256 21.67 11.25 12.56
N VAL A 257 21.24 11.07 11.30
CA VAL A 257 20.49 12.10 10.57
C VAL A 257 19.13 12.37 11.24
N CYS A 258 18.40 11.32 11.63
CA CYS A 258 17.12 11.45 12.31
C CYS A 258 17.28 12.16 13.67
N GLN A 259 18.30 11.83 14.46
CA GLN A 259 18.58 12.51 15.73
C GLN A 259 18.89 13.99 15.53
N ARG A 260 19.57 14.35 14.45
CA ARG A 260 19.88 15.75 14.11
C ARG A 260 18.66 16.53 13.62
N ILE A 261 17.72 15.90 12.92
CA ILE A 261 16.52 16.57 12.35
C ILE A 261 15.37 16.62 13.37
N GLY A 262 15.27 15.62 14.26
CA GLY A 262 14.23 15.54 15.30
C GLY A 262 14.50 16.36 16.57
N GLN A 263 15.60 17.13 16.60
CA GLN A 263 15.89 18.20 17.56
C GLN A 263 15.38 19.54 17.01
#